data_AF-A0AAX6DMU3-F1
#
_entry.id   AF-A0AAX6DMU3-F1
#
_cell.length_a   1.000
_cell.length_b   1.000
_cell.length_c   1.000
_cell.angle_alpha   90.00
_cell.angle_beta   90.00
_cell.angle_gamma   90.00
#
_symmetry.space_group_name_H-M   'P 1'
#
loop_
_entity.id
_entity.type
_entity.pdbx_description
1 polymer ?
#
loop_
_entity_poly.entity_id
_entity_poly.type
_entity_poly.pdbx_seq_one_letter_code
_entity_poly.pdbx_strand_id
1 'polypeptide(L)'
;MTKCPRTLLEIFVALKTGLPDLLRRSSNNVPSSDLAEIFHNLKCCNLACRSILPVDDCECKVCTQRSGFCSACMCLVCSKFDNASNTCGWVGCDLCIHWCHTDCGLLGSHIRNGPCSGTPGSTEIQFHCVACNHPSEMYGFVKDVFMTCVKDWEAETLVKELQYVKRIFASSKDLKGQRLYAMANQMLLKLEVKANLSEVINVISGFFSESEANISNNPSITPPKEPSRNIAEGSNGATSPIKALTWLPSSSSDRVSHRENTGTISLLDYSQLGRQTKDAEMQIRPEKKPDDELESLVRFKQAEAKMYQERADSARREAEGLKRIAVAKNVQVEEYYASRIAKLQLSEAEERRRKKYEELQVIERAHLQYFNK
;
A
#
# COMPACT_ATOMS: atom_id res chain seq x y z
N MET A 1 -5.90 -1.54 40.17
CA MET A 1 -4.57 -1.00 39.79
C MET A 1 -4.54 0.47 40.15
N THR A 2 -3.81 0.80 41.21
CA THR A 2 -3.50 2.16 41.67
C THR A 2 -2.90 2.98 40.53
N LYS A 3 -3.34 4.24 40.38
CA LYS A 3 -2.96 5.14 39.28
C LYS A 3 -1.43 5.18 39.13
N CYS A 4 -0.89 4.54 38.10
CA CYS A 4 0.48 4.78 37.67
C CYS A 4 0.56 6.24 37.22
N PRO A 5 1.40 7.09 37.83
CA PRO A 5 1.64 8.43 37.33
C PRO A 5 2.02 8.36 35.86
N ARG A 6 1.36 9.14 35.00
CA ARG A 6 1.53 9.12 33.55
C ARG A 6 3.00 9.13 33.14
N THR A 7 3.82 9.95 33.79
CA THR A 7 5.26 10.05 33.55
C THR A 7 6.00 8.74 33.77
N LEU A 8 5.62 7.92 34.75
CA LEU A 8 6.21 6.59 34.93
C LEU A 8 5.82 5.66 33.77
N LEU A 9 4.57 5.74 33.29
CA LEU A 9 4.14 4.96 32.13
C LEU A 9 4.90 5.38 30.86
N GLU A 10 5.08 6.69 30.62
CA GLU A 10 5.88 7.21 29.52
C GLU A 10 7.33 6.69 29.58
N ILE A 11 7.96 6.70 30.76
CA ILE A 11 9.29 6.14 30.99
C ILE A 11 9.33 4.64 30.69
N PHE A 12 8.38 3.86 31.19
CA PHE A 12 8.34 2.43 30.94
C PHE A 12 8.15 2.08 29.45
N VAL A 13 7.28 2.81 28.75
CA VAL A 13 7.07 2.60 27.31
C VAL A 13 8.33 3.02 26.53
N ALA A 14 8.95 4.15 26.86
CA ALA A 14 10.18 4.61 26.20
C ALA A 14 11.33 3.61 26.38
N LEU A 15 11.52 3.08 27.59
CA LEU A 15 12.53 2.05 27.86
C LEU A 15 12.24 0.75 27.12
N LYS A 16 10.97 0.29 27.11
CA LYS A 16 10.57 -0.94 26.43
C LYS A 16 10.71 -0.85 24.91
N THR A 17 10.34 0.28 24.32
CA THR A 17 10.33 0.49 22.86
C THR A 17 11.64 1.04 22.33
N GLY A 18 12.50 1.58 23.19
CA GLY A 18 13.71 2.29 22.79
C GLY A 18 13.44 3.65 22.12
N LEU A 19 12.24 4.22 22.27
CA LEU A 19 11.82 5.46 21.63
C LEU A 19 11.85 6.64 22.62
N PRO A 20 12.91 7.48 22.61
CA PRO A 20 13.02 8.61 23.51
C PRO A 20 11.98 9.71 23.23
N ASP A 21 11.45 9.80 22.01
CA ASP A 21 10.44 10.80 21.65
C ASP A 21 9.13 10.66 22.44
N LEU A 22 8.87 9.49 23.04
CA LEU A 22 7.73 9.28 23.96
C LEU A 22 7.84 10.07 25.26
N LEU A 23 9.04 10.56 25.62
CA LEU A 23 9.28 11.40 26.79
C LEU A 23 9.15 12.90 26.48
N ARG A 24 9.01 13.29 25.21
CA ARG A 24 8.96 14.69 24.80
C ARG A 24 7.57 15.27 25.01
N ARG A 25 7.49 16.59 25.23
CA ARG A 25 6.25 17.32 25.53
C ARG A 25 5.14 17.14 24.47
N SER A 26 5.48 16.77 23.24
CA SER A 26 4.54 16.41 22.17
C SER A 26 3.80 15.08 22.40
N SER A 27 4.33 14.17 23.22
CA SER A 27 3.68 12.92 23.60
C SER A 27 2.53 13.13 24.61
N ASN A 28 2.42 14.31 25.23
CA ASN A 28 1.31 14.67 26.13
C ASN A 28 -0.06 14.59 25.44
N ASN A 29 -0.11 14.64 24.11
CA ASN A 29 -1.33 14.47 23.31
C ASN A 29 -1.74 12.99 23.15
N VAL A 30 -0.88 12.04 23.52
CA VAL A 30 -1.17 10.60 23.45
C VAL A 30 -1.94 10.18 24.70
N PRO A 31 -3.15 9.61 24.59
CA PRO A 31 -3.90 9.12 25.74
C PRO A 31 -3.12 8.09 26.57
N SER A 32 -3.31 8.09 27.90
CA SER A 32 -2.66 7.08 28.76
C SER A 32 -3.10 5.64 28.44
N SER A 33 -4.30 5.46 27.86
CA SER A 33 -4.76 4.16 27.33
C SER A 33 -3.90 3.69 26.17
N ASP A 34 -3.57 4.58 25.22
CA ASP A 34 -2.70 4.26 24.09
C ASP A 34 -1.30 3.88 24.58
N LEU A 35 -0.75 4.60 25.56
CA LEU A 35 0.55 4.25 26.17
C LEU A 35 0.51 2.87 26.84
N ALA A 36 -0.58 2.53 27.54
CA ALA A 36 -0.75 1.21 28.13
C ALA A 36 -0.86 0.12 27.06
N GLU A 37 -1.62 0.34 25.99
CA GLU A 37 -1.74 -0.60 24.86
C GLU A 37 -0.41 -0.80 24.13
N ILE A 38 0.37 0.26 23.92
CA ILE A 38 1.74 0.16 23.38
C ILE A 38 2.63 -0.63 24.35
N PHE A 39 2.55 -0.35 25.66
CA PHE A 39 3.29 -1.11 26.67
C PHE A 39 2.93 -2.60 26.63
N HIS A 40 1.68 -2.95 26.33
CA HIS A 40 1.23 -4.34 26.19
C HIS A 40 1.42 -4.92 24.78
N ASN A 41 2.05 -4.19 23.86
CA ASN A 41 2.26 -4.59 22.46
C ASN A 41 0.95 -4.82 21.67
N LEU A 42 -0.14 -4.17 22.08
CA LEU A 42 -1.45 -4.24 21.43
C LEU A 42 -1.67 -3.10 20.42
N LYS A 43 -0.82 -2.07 20.47
CA LYS A 43 -0.85 -0.91 19.58
C LYS A 43 0.58 -0.55 19.13
N CYS A 44 0.71 -0.10 17.88
CA CYS A 44 1.98 0.27 17.28
C CYS A 44 2.67 1.39 18.07
N CYS A 45 3.97 1.24 18.33
CA CYS A 45 4.77 2.25 19.02
C CYS A 45 5.14 3.45 18.15
N ASN A 46 4.95 3.36 16.82
CA ASN A 46 5.01 4.52 15.94
C ASN A 46 3.73 5.36 16.11
N LEU A 47 3.88 6.52 16.75
CA LEU A 47 2.78 7.44 17.04
C LEU A 47 2.10 8.04 15.80
N ALA A 48 2.74 7.99 14.62
CA ALA A 48 2.09 8.36 13.37
C ALA A 48 1.21 7.22 12.80
N CYS A 49 1.56 5.97 13.09
CA CYS A 49 0.87 4.78 12.58
C CYS A 49 -0.33 4.40 13.46
N ARG A 50 -0.12 4.25 14.78
CA ARG A 50 -1.16 3.95 15.79
C ARG A 50 -2.04 2.71 15.51
N SER A 51 -1.65 1.84 14.58
CA SER A 51 -2.41 0.63 14.26
C SER A 51 -2.54 -0.28 15.48
N ILE A 52 -3.68 -0.94 15.59
CA ILE A 52 -3.88 -2.06 16.51
C ILE A 52 -3.09 -3.25 15.98
N LEU A 53 -2.52 -4.05 16.88
CA LEU A 53 -1.66 -5.17 16.55
C LEU A 53 -2.32 -6.51 16.92
N PRO A 54 -2.25 -7.53 16.03
CA PRO A 54 -1.69 -7.52 14.68
C PRO A 54 -2.49 -6.63 13.72
N VAL A 55 -1.82 -6.03 12.72
CA VAL A 55 -2.53 -5.26 11.69
C VAL A 55 -3.35 -6.21 10.82
N ASP A 56 -4.58 -5.81 10.50
CA ASP A 56 -5.55 -6.55 9.69
C ASP A 56 -5.78 -8.00 10.17
N ASP A 57 -5.66 -8.24 11.48
CA ASP A 57 -5.77 -9.56 12.11
C ASP A 57 -4.85 -10.62 11.45
N CYS A 58 -3.67 -10.20 10.97
CA CYS A 58 -2.75 -11.09 10.29
C CYS A 58 -2.23 -12.23 11.20
N GLU A 59 -2.52 -13.47 10.81
CA GLU A 59 -2.14 -14.68 11.56
C GLU A 59 -0.78 -15.27 11.17
N CYS A 60 0.04 -14.56 10.38
CA CYS A 60 1.33 -15.10 9.96
C CYS A 60 2.29 -15.29 11.15
N LYS A 61 3.27 -16.20 11.02
CA LYS A 61 4.25 -16.47 12.09
C LYS A 61 5.00 -15.23 12.56
N VAL A 62 5.31 -14.31 11.65
CA VAL A 62 6.03 -13.08 12.00
C VAL A 62 5.16 -12.17 12.87
N CYS A 63 3.92 -11.90 12.45
CA CYS A 63 2.99 -11.03 13.19
C CYS A 63 2.58 -11.61 14.54
N THR A 64 2.43 -12.93 14.64
CA THR A 64 2.01 -13.61 15.88
C THR A 64 3.16 -13.80 16.87
N GLN A 65 4.39 -14.04 16.40
CA GLN A 65 5.53 -14.35 17.29
C GLN A 65 6.36 -13.12 17.67
N ARG A 66 6.38 -12.07 16.85
CA ARG A 66 7.15 -10.85 17.15
C ARG A 66 6.29 -9.83 17.88
N SER A 67 6.33 -9.86 19.21
CA SER A 67 5.54 -8.95 20.03
C SER A 67 5.84 -7.48 19.71
N GLY A 68 4.80 -6.71 19.39
CA GLY A 68 4.90 -5.28 19.09
C GLY A 68 5.29 -4.98 17.63
N PHE A 69 5.46 -6.01 16.79
CA PHE A 69 5.70 -5.82 15.36
C PHE A 69 4.44 -5.28 14.66
N CYS A 70 4.63 -4.20 13.90
CA CYS A 70 3.58 -3.59 13.09
C CYS A 70 3.88 -3.78 11.61
N SER A 71 3.17 -4.66 10.91
CA SER A 71 3.37 -4.88 9.47
C SER A 71 3.04 -3.66 8.60
N ALA A 72 2.29 -2.68 9.13
CA ALA A 72 1.95 -1.45 8.42
C ALA A 72 3.11 -0.44 8.32
N CYS A 73 4.08 -0.46 9.25
CA CYS A 73 5.14 0.54 9.25
C CYS A 73 6.52 0.02 9.65
N MET A 74 6.65 -1.22 10.14
CA MET A 74 7.92 -1.78 10.56
C MET A 74 8.49 -2.74 9.51
N CYS A 75 9.80 -2.68 9.35
CA CYS A 75 10.54 -3.58 8.48
C CYS A 75 10.53 -5.00 9.02
N LEU A 76 10.18 -5.96 8.16
CA LEU A 76 10.21 -7.40 8.45
C LEU A 76 11.55 -7.91 8.98
N VAL A 77 12.66 -7.30 8.58
CA VAL A 77 14.00 -7.78 8.94
C VAL A 77 14.45 -7.19 10.27
N CYS A 78 14.47 -5.86 10.41
CA CYS A 78 15.02 -5.20 11.60
C CYS A 78 13.98 -4.77 12.63
N SER A 79 12.68 -4.89 12.32
CA SER A 79 11.55 -4.46 13.17
C SER A 79 11.61 -2.98 13.59
N LYS A 80 12.33 -2.17 12.83
CA LYS A 80 12.33 -0.70 12.95
C LYS A 80 11.39 -0.09 11.92
N PHE A 81 10.89 1.10 12.22
CA PHE A 81 10.12 1.94 11.31
C PHE A 81 10.89 3.23 11.05
N ASP A 82 10.57 3.87 9.93
CA ASP A 82 10.97 5.23 9.61
C ASP A 82 9.78 5.98 8.97
N ASN A 83 10.03 7.18 8.47
CA ASN A 83 9.01 8.02 7.82
C ASN A 83 9.16 8.04 6.28
N ALA A 84 9.88 7.09 5.69
CA ALA A 84 10.16 7.05 4.25
C ALA A 84 9.03 6.38 3.46
N SER A 85 7.79 6.84 3.63
CA SER A 85 6.66 6.40 2.79
C SER A 85 6.81 6.90 1.36
N ASN A 86 6.24 6.19 0.39
CA ASN A 86 6.25 6.58 -1.03
C ASN A 86 7.68 6.70 -1.60
N THR A 87 8.55 5.75 -1.23
CA THR A 87 9.94 5.68 -1.66
C THR A 87 10.31 4.25 -2.05
N CYS A 88 11.34 4.11 -2.88
CA CYS A 88 12.08 2.86 -3.10
C CYS A 88 13.03 2.53 -1.93
N GLY A 89 13.01 3.29 -0.83
CA GLY A 89 13.67 2.93 0.43
C GLY A 89 13.01 1.74 1.14
N TRP A 90 11.78 1.41 0.74
CA TRP A 90 11.04 0.24 1.19
C TRP A 90 10.67 -0.66 0.01
N VAL A 91 10.66 -1.97 0.25
CA VAL A 91 10.18 -2.99 -0.69
C VAL A 91 9.07 -3.80 -0.04
N GLY A 92 8.03 -4.11 -0.80
CA GLY A 92 6.86 -4.83 -0.33
C GLY A 92 6.72 -6.19 -1.01
N CYS A 93 6.13 -7.14 -0.28
CA CYS A 93 5.62 -8.37 -0.89
C CYS A 93 4.22 -8.12 -1.44
N ASP A 94 4.01 -8.37 -2.73
CA ASP A 94 2.72 -8.27 -3.43
C ASP A 94 1.67 -9.31 -2.99
N LEU A 95 2.08 -10.40 -2.33
CA LEU A 95 1.16 -11.41 -1.81
C LEU A 95 0.68 -11.11 -0.38
N CYS A 96 1.62 -10.91 0.55
CA CYS A 96 1.29 -10.78 1.98
C CYS A 96 1.36 -9.33 2.49
N ILE A 97 1.70 -8.38 1.62
CA ILE A 97 1.75 -6.93 1.90
C ILE A 97 2.63 -6.58 3.10
N HIS A 98 3.63 -7.42 3.39
CA HIS A 98 4.65 -7.10 4.37
C HIS A 98 5.82 -6.37 3.72
N TRP A 99 6.38 -5.40 4.46
CA TRP A 99 7.38 -4.49 3.95
C TRP A 99 8.74 -4.67 4.63
N CYS A 100 9.80 -4.31 3.91
CA CYS A 100 11.17 -4.33 4.39
C CYS A 100 11.92 -3.10 3.89
N HIS A 101 12.83 -2.53 4.68
CA HIS A 101 13.77 -1.55 4.12
C HIS A 101 14.58 -2.22 3.00
N THR A 102 14.81 -1.49 1.92
CA THR A 102 15.61 -1.94 0.79
C THR A 102 17.01 -2.38 1.23
N ASP A 103 17.64 -1.62 2.13
CA ASP A 103 18.97 -1.94 2.66
C ASP A 103 18.97 -3.25 3.45
N CYS A 104 17.95 -3.49 4.27
CA CYS A 104 17.80 -4.75 4.98
C CYS A 104 17.57 -5.93 4.02
N GLY A 105 16.80 -5.71 2.95
CA GLY A 105 16.55 -6.71 1.91
C GLY A 105 17.82 -7.06 1.13
N LEU A 106 18.65 -6.06 0.80
CA LEU A 106 19.93 -6.25 0.12
C LEU A 106 20.95 -6.96 1.01
N LEU A 107 21.14 -6.48 2.25
CA LEU A 107 22.08 -7.09 3.21
C LEU A 107 21.71 -8.54 3.54
N GLY A 108 20.41 -8.82 3.66
CA GLY A 108 19.90 -10.18 3.90
C GLY A 108 19.83 -11.06 2.67
N SER A 109 20.27 -10.60 1.49
CA SER A 109 20.13 -11.31 0.21
C SER A 109 18.69 -11.75 -0.09
N HIS A 110 17.72 -10.97 0.38
CA HIS A 110 16.29 -11.12 0.08
C HIS A 110 15.92 -10.44 -1.24
N ILE A 111 16.67 -9.40 -1.64
CA ILE A 111 16.60 -8.82 -3.00
C ILE A 111 17.71 -9.46 -3.81
N ARG A 112 17.36 -10.27 -4.82
CA ARG A 112 18.33 -11.05 -5.61
C ARG A 112 17.75 -11.47 -6.96
N ASN A 113 18.61 -11.95 -7.84
CA ASN A 113 18.17 -12.58 -9.09
C ASN A 113 17.39 -13.87 -8.77
N GLY A 114 16.21 -14.01 -9.37
CA GLY A 114 15.39 -15.21 -9.32
C GLY A 114 14.81 -15.55 -10.70
N PRO A 115 14.12 -16.70 -10.84
CA PRO A 115 13.52 -17.12 -12.10
C PRO A 115 12.35 -16.20 -12.46
N CYS A 116 12.34 -15.66 -13.68
CA CYS A 116 11.22 -14.85 -14.14
C CYS A 116 9.98 -15.73 -14.40
N SER A 117 8.83 -15.28 -13.90
CA SER A 117 7.58 -16.02 -14.09
C SER A 117 7.14 -15.99 -15.56
N GLY A 118 6.97 -17.15 -16.19
CA GLY A 118 6.39 -17.27 -17.53
C GLY A 118 7.38 -17.32 -18.70
N THR A 119 8.69 -17.23 -18.45
CA THR A 119 9.72 -17.46 -19.49
C THR A 119 10.83 -18.38 -18.97
N PRO A 120 10.88 -19.65 -19.40
CA PRO A 120 11.90 -20.59 -18.93
C PRO A 120 13.31 -20.10 -19.24
N GLY A 121 14.17 -20.05 -18.22
CA GLY A 121 15.58 -19.68 -18.37
C GLY A 121 15.87 -18.18 -18.29
N SER A 122 14.87 -17.30 -18.24
CA SER A 122 15.10 -15.88 -17.93
C SER A 122 15.12 -15.66 -16.41
N THR A 123 15.91 -14.67 -16.00
CA THR A 123 16.03 -14.24 -14.61
C THR A 123 15.51 -12.82 -14.47
N GLU A 124 15.16 -12.40 -13.27
CA GLU A 124 14.85 -11.01 -12.94
C GLU A 124 15.21 -10.72 -11.48
N ILE A 125 15.33 -9.45 -11.09
CA ILE A 125 15.51 -9.09 -9.68
C ILE A 125 14.16 -9.23 -8.95
N GLN A 126 14.17 -10.00 -7.86
CA GLN A 126 13.00 -10.29 -7.04
C GLN A 126 13.29 -10.03 -5.58
N PHE A 127 12.28 -9.52 -4.86
CA PHE A 127 12.24 -9.52 -3.40
C PHE A 127 11.60 -10.81 -2.90
N HIS A 128 12.35 -11.60 -2.15
CA HIS A 128 11.87 -12.81 -1.51
C HIS A 128 11.43 -12.48 -0.09
N CYS A 129 10.12 -12.48 0.15
CA CYS A 129 9.55 -12.08 1.42
C CYS A 129 10.03 -12.96 2.57
N VAL A 130 10.50 -12.35 3.66
CA VAL A 130 10.96 -13.09 4.87
C VAL A 130 9.81 -13.84 5.55
N ALA A 131 8.57 -13.38 5.41
CA ALA A 131 7.41 -13.98 6.09
C ALA A 131 6.81 -15.17 5.32
N CYS A 132 6.63 -15.06 4.01
CA CYS A 132 5.95 -16.08 3.20
C CYS A 132 6.84 -16.71 2.11
N ASN A 133 8.08 -16.24 1.95
CA ASN A 133 9.03 -16.65 0.90
C ASN A 133 8.52 -16.48 -0.54
N HIS A 134 7.45 -15.70 -0.73
CA HIS A 134 6.94 -15.37 -2.04
C HIS A 134 7.93 -14.45 -2.77
N PRO A 135 8.28 -14.74 -4.03
CA PRO A 135 9.09 -13.88 -4.87
C PRO A 135 8.24 -12.79 -5.52
N SER A 136 8.48 -11.54 -5.16
CA SER A 136 7.83 -10.36 -5.75
C SER A 136 8.78 -9.67 -6.73
N GLU A 137 8.29 -9.31 -7.91
CA GLU A 137 9.08 -8.72 -9.01
C GLU A 137 9.46 -7.25 -8.72
N MET A 138 10.73 -6.87 -8.91
CA MET A 138 11.23 -5.56 -8.46
C MET A 138 11.15 -4.44 -9.49
N TYR A 139 11.20 -4.71 -10.79
CA TYR A 139 11.10 -3.66 -11.81
C TYR A 139 9.71 -3.03 -11.80
N GLY A 140 8.67 -3.85 -11.81
CA GLY A 140 7.27 -3.41 -11.75
C GLY A 140 7.03 -2.60 -10.48
N PHE A 141 7.51 -3.10 -9.33
CA PHE A 141 7.47 -2.35 -8.07
C PHE A 141 8.11 -0.97 -8.19
N VAL A 142 9.34 -0.87 -8.71
CA VAL A 142 10.03 0.41 -8.87
C VAL A 142 9.31 1.32 -9.87
N LYS A 143 8.84 0.76 -10.99
CA LYS A 143 8.04 1.50 -11.98
C LYS A 143 6.82 2.13 -11.31
N ASP A 144 6.07 1.36 -10.54
CA ASP A 144 4.83 1.82 -9.90
C ASP A 144 5.10 2.92 -8.87
N VAL A 145 6.15 2.77 -8.06
CA VAL A 145 6.59 3.82 -7.11
C VAL A 145 6.95 5.11 -7.85
N PHE A 146 7.75 5.05 -8.91
CA PHE A 146 8.12 6.24 -9.69
C PHE A 146 6.90 6.86 -10.38
N MET A 147 6.09 6.07 -11.07
CA MET A 147 4.92 6.59 -11.81
C MET A 147 3.87 7.21 -10.89
N THR A 148 3.79 6.76 -9.64
CA THR A 148 2.85 7.29 -8.65
C THR A 148 3.40 8.51 -7.92
N CYS A 149 4.66 8.47 -7.49
CA CYS A 149 5.18 9.39 -6.47
C CYS A 149 6.15 10.45 -7.00
N VAL A 150 6.72 10.28 -8.20
CA VAL A 150 7.82 11.16 -8.67
C VAL A 150 7.43 12.64 -8.78
N LYS A 151 6.15 12.94 -8.98
CA LYS A 151 5.63 14.32 -9.10
C LYS A 151 5.70 15.10 -7.80
N ASP A 152 5.71 14.39 -6.67
CA ASP A 152 5.74 14.97 -5.33
C ASP A 152 7.17 15.00 -4.74
N TRP A 153 8.16 14.52 -5.50
CA TRP A 153 9.53 14.45 -5.06
C TRP A 153 10.33 15.69 -5.44
N GLU A 154 10.97 16.28 -4.44
CA GLU A 154 12.05 17.23 -4.63
C GLU A 154 13.30 16.55 -5.19
N ALA A 155 14.23 17.34 -5.76
CA ALA A 155 15.44 16.83 -6.38
C ALA A 155 16.27 15.92 -5.44
N GLU A 156 16.35 16.28 -4.15
CA GLU A 156 17.07 15.51 -3.13
C GLU A 156 16.46 14.13 -2.90
N THR A 157 15.13 14.05 -2.90
CA THR A 157 14.40 12.78 -2.79
C THR A 157 14.64 11.96 -4.05
N LEU A 158 14.48 12.55 -5.24
CA LEU A 158 14.71 11.84 -6.50
C LEU A 158 16.13 11.25 -6.59
N VAL A 159 17.16 11.99 -6.15
CA VAL A 159 18.54 11.46 -6.06
C VAL A 159 18.59 10.23 -5.16
N LYS A 160 17.99 10.27 -3.96
CA LYS A 160 17.97 9.12 -3.04
C LYS A 160 17.25 7.92 -3.65
N GLU A 161 16.12 8.14 -4.31
CA GLU A 161 15.35 7.07 -4.95
C GLU A 161 16.11 6.43 -6.10
N LEU A 162 16.77 7.22 -6.94
CA LEU A 162 17.65 6.70 -7.99
C LEU A 162 18.85 5.93 -7.42
N GLN A 163 19.38 6.32 -6.25
CA GLN A 163 20.42 5.54 -5.56
C GLN A 163 19.89 4.20 -5.04
N TYR A 164 18.64 4.11 -4.57
CA TYR A 164 18.03 2.82 -4.24
C TYR A 164 17.88 1.95 -5.49
N VAL A 165 17.35 2.49 -6.59
CA VAL A 165 17.22 1.76 -7.86
C VAL A 165 18.58 1.24 -8.33
N LYS A 166 19.60 2.09 -8.33
CA LYS A 166 20.98 1.70 -8.68
C LYS A 166 21.45 0.51 -7.85
N ARG A 167 21.19 0.49 -6.54
CA ARG A 167 21.64 -0.59 -5.65
C ARG A 167 20.81 -1.87 -5.80
N ILE A 168 19.50 -1.76 -6.00
CA ILE A 168 18.60 -2.90 -6.26
C ILE A 168 19.03 -3.65 -7.52
N PHE A 169 19.34 -2.92 -8.59
CA PHE A 169 19.64 -3.51 -9.90
C PHE A 169 21.14 -3.65 -10.21
N ALA A 170 22.03 -3.38 -9.24
CA ALA A 170 23.48 -3.41 -9.44
C ALA A 170 24.00 -4.76 -9.97
N SER A 171 23.34 -5.86 -9.60
CA SER A 171 23.70 -7.21 -10.01
C SER A 171 22.67 -7.86 -10.96
N SER A 172 21.85 -7.07 -11.66
CA SER A 172 20.82 -7.62 -12.57
C SER A 172 21.44 -8.44 -13.70
N LYS A 173 20.94 -9.65 -13.89
CA LYS A 173 21.37 -10.54 -14.99
C LYS A 173 20.56 -10.37 -16.27
N ASP A 174 19.41 -9.71 -16.18
CA ASP A 174 18.50 -9.48 -17.29
C ASP A 174 18.63 -8.09 -17.89
N LEU A 175 18.31 -8.00 -19.19
CA LEU A 175 18.42 -6.75 -19.95
C LEU A 175 17.52 -5.64 -19.40
N LYS A 176 16.35 -6.00 -18.84
CA LYS A 176 15.36 -5.04 -18.35
C LYS A 176 15.90 -4.32 -17.10
N GLY A 177 16.40 -5.06 -16.12
CA GLY A 177 17.03 -4.50 -14.93
C GLY A 177 18.38 -3.82 -15.22
N GLN A 178 19.19 -4.32 -16.16
CA GLN A 178 20.42 -3.64 -16.59
C GLN A 178 20.16 -2.27 -17.22
N ARG A 179 19.11 -2.15 -18.05
CA ARG A 179 18.69 -0.86 -18.61
C ARG A 179 18.22 0.11 -17.53
N LEU A 180 17.45 -0.37 -16.55
CA LEU A 180 17.01 0.45 -15.43
C LEU A 180 18.19 0.93 -14.57
N TYR A 181 19.17 0.06 -14.32
CA TYR A 181 20.42 0.44 -13.66
C TYR A 181 21.19 1.52 -14.43
N ALA A 182 21.33 1.37 -15.75
CA ALA A 182 22.03 2.33 -16.60
C ALA A 182 21.31 3.69 -16.64
N MET A 183 19.99 3.68 -16.78
CA MET A 183 19.15 4.88 -16.75
C MET A 183 19.29 5.60 -15.41
N ALA A 184 19.23 4.88 -14.28
CA ALA A 184 19.39 5.48 -12.97
C ALA A 184 20.74 6.19 -12.80
N ASN A 185 21.84 5.57 -13.27
CA ASN A 185 23.16 6.22 -13.25
C ASN A 185 23.22 7.47 -14.13
N GLN A 186 22.62 7.43 -15.33
CA GLN A 186 22.58 8.59 -16.22
C GLN A 186 21.81 9.76 -15.60
N MET A 187 20.66 9.48 -14.95
CA MET A 187 19.85 10.52 -14.31
C MET A 187 20.53 11.10 -13.07
N LEU A 188 21.25 10.28 -12.30
CA LEU A 188 22.09 10.76 -11.19
C LEU A 188 23.16 11.74 -11.68
N LEU A 189 23.88 11.42 -12.76
CA LEU A 189 24.88 12.32 -13.35
C LEU A 189 24.25 13.63 -13.84
N LYS A 190 23.06 13.58 -14.45
CA LYS A 190 22.33 14.80 -14.85
C LYS A 190 22.00 15.67 -13.65
N LEU A 191 21.54 15.09 -12.55
CA LEU A 191 21.18 15.82 -11.33
C LEU A 191 22.42 16.41 -10.62
N GLU A 192 23.57 15.75 -10.68
CA GLU A 192 24.85 16.29 -10.17
C GLU A 192 25.27 17.58 -10.90
N VAL A 193 25.03 17.66 -12.21
CA VAL A 193 25.30 18.85 -13.03
C VAL A 193 24.15 19.88 -12.95
N LYS A 194 23.24 19.75 -11.96
CA LYS A 194 22.09 20.62 -11.73
C LYS A 194 21.15 20.74 -12.94
N ALA A 195 20.94 19.64 -13.67
CA ALA A 195 19.93 19.58 -14.72
C ALA A 195 18.53 19.93 -14.17
N ASN A 196 17.65 20.38 -15.06
CA ASN A 196 16.28 20.71 -14.70
C ASN A 196 15.54 19.45 -14.22
N LEU A 197 14.97 19.52 -13.00
CA LEU A 197 14.26 18.40 -12.38
C LEU A 197 13.13 17.86 -13.26
N SER A 198 12.35 18.75 -13.89
CA SER A 198 11.24 18.34 -14.77
C SER A 198 11.72 17.60 -16.02
N GLU A 199 12.87 17.96 -16.58
CA GLU A 199 13.46 17.23 -17.72
C GLU A 199 13.82 15.80 -17.29
N VAL A 200 14.48 15.65 -16.15
CA VAL A 200 14.87 14.34 -15.60
C VAL A 200 13.64 13.47 -15.34
N ILE A 201 12.61 14.03 -14.71
CA ILE A 201 11.34 13.32 -14.46
C ILE A 201 10.67 12.89 -15.76
N ASN A 202 10.68 13.74 -16.80
CA ASN A 202 10.10 13.41 -18.10
C ASN A 202 10.86 12.26 -18.78
N VAL A 203 12.19 12.25 -18.72
CA VAL A 203 13.01 11.15 -19.26
C VAL A 203 12.71 9.84 -18.54
N ILE A 204 12.63 9.86 -17.21
CA ILE A 204 12.29 8.68 -16.40
C ILE A 204 10.89 8.17 -16.74
N SER A 205 9.92 9.09 -16.85
CA SER A 205 8.53 8.73 -17.20
C SER A 205 8.46 8.11 -18.60
N GLY A 206 9.16 8.71 -19.58
CA GLY A 206 9.26 8.17 -20.93
C GLY A 206 9.87 6.77 -20.97
N PHE A 207 10.95 6.54 -20.22
CA PHE A 207 11.58 5.22 -20.10
C PHE A 207 10.59 4.14 -19.64
N PHE A 208 9.78 4.43 -18.62
CA PHE A 208 8.80 3.46 -18.11
C PHE A 208 7.60 3.26 -19.04
N SER A 209 7.22 4.27 -19.84
CA SER A 209 6.16 4.16 -20.86
C SER A 209 6.60 3.41 -22.12
N GLU A 210 7.83 3.62 -22.61
CA GLU A 210 8.38 2.92 -23.78
C GLU A 210 8.55 1.41 -23.55
N SER A 211 8.73 1.00 -22.29
CA SER A 211 8.77 -0.41 -21.90
C SER A 211 7.45 -1.14 -22.17
N GLU A 212 6.30 -0.45 -22.27
CA GLU A 212 5.00 -1.07 -22.58
C GLU A 212 4.80 -1.30 -24.09
N ALA A 213 5.25 -0.35 -24.91
CA ALA A 213 5.12 -0.43 -26.37
C ALA A 213 5.92 -1.59 -26.99
N ASN A 214 7.05 -1.95 -26.39
CA ASN A 214 7.89 -3.05 -26.85
C ASN A 214 7.37 -4.46 -26.48
N ILE A 215 6.37 -4.58 -25.59
CA ILE A 215 5.74 -5.87 -25.26
C ILE A 215 4.63 -6.21 -26.27
N SER A 216 4.04 -5.21 -26.94
CA SER A 216 2.99 -5.41 -27.95
C SER A 216 3.53 -5.74 -29.35
N ASN A 217 4.83 -5.57 -29.60
CA ASN A 217 5.45 -5.74 -30.91
C ASN A 217 6.56 -6.81 -30.85
N ASN A 218 6.16 -8.07 -30.79
CA ASN A 218 7.04 -9.16 -31.22
C ASN A 218 6.29 -10.01 -32.26
N PRO A 219 6.69 -9.98 -33.55
CA PRO A 219 6.17 -10.92 -34.53
C PRO A 219 6.73 -12.30 -34.22
N SER A 220 5.82 -13.26 -34.05
CA SER A 220 6.10 -14.68 -33.90
C SER A 220 7.07 -15.17 -34.98
N ILE A 221 8.32 -15.44 -34.59
CA ILE A 221 9.23 -16.24 -35.41
C ILE A 221 8.84 -17.70 -35.23
N THR A 222 8.19 -18.24 -36.25
CA THR A 222 7.93 -19.66 -36.42
C THR A 222 9.25 -20.42 -36.60
N PRO A 223 9.47 -21.57 -35.95
CA PRO A 223 10.45 -22.53 -36.43
C PRO A 223 9.79 -23.49 -37.45
N PRO A 224 10.54 -23.98 -38.46
CA PRO A 224 10.02 -24.87 -39.50
C PRO A 224 9.63 -26.26 -38.97
N LYS A 225 8.54 -26.80 -39.52
CA LYS A 225 8.07 -28.19 -39.36
C LYS A 225 9.05 -29.19 -39.97
N GLU A 226 9.06 -30.42 -39.43
CA GLU A 226 9.17 -31.75 -40.09
C GLU A 226 9.14 -32.88 -39.01
N PRO A 227 8.82 -34.16 -39.31
CA PRO A 227 7.53 -34.76 -38.92
C PRO A 227 7.56 -36.02 -38.02
N SER A 228 6.42 -36.22 -37.33
CA SER A 228 5.75 -37.49 -36.96
C SER A 228 6.49 -38.64 -36.26
N ARG A 229 5.98 -39.06 -35.09
CA ARG A 229 5.38 -40.41 -34.86
C ARG A 229 4.61 -40.49 -33.54
N ASN A 230 3.43 -41.09 -33.63
CA ASN A 230 2.42 -41.30 -32.59
C ASN A 230 2.83 -42.39 -31.59
N ILE A 231 2.25 -42.37 -30.37
CA ILE A 231 1.34 -43.40 -29.82
C ILE A 231 0.68 -42.86 -28.53
N ALA A 232 -0.63 -43.15 -28.40
CA ALA A 232 -1.55 -42.87 -27.29
C ALA A 232 -1.13 -43.56 -25.96
N GLU A 233 -1.62 -43.26 -24.75
CA GLU A 233 -2.99 -43.19 -24.21
C GLU A 233 -2.78 -42.79 -22.72
N GLY A 234 -3.41 -41.77 -22.14
CA GLY A 234 -4.73 -41.88 -21.50
C GLY A 234 -4.63 -41.58 -19.99
N SER A 235 -5.28 -40.51 -19.51
CA SER A 235 -6.10 -40.49 -18.27
C SER A 235 -6.56 -39.07 -17.94
N ASN A 236 -7.77 -39.00 -17.41
CA ASN A 236 -8.63 -37.85 -17.22
C ASN A 236 -8.22 -36.95 -16.04
N GLY A 237 -8.58 -35.67 -16.11
CA GLY A 237 -8.56 -34.77 -14.95
C GLY A 237 -8.88 -33.34 -15.32
N ALA A 238 -10.17 -33.00 -15.37
CA ALA A 238 -10.66 -31.66 -15.61
C ALA A 238 -10.23 -30.68 -14.50
N THR A 239 -9.64 -29.55 -14.87
CA THR A 239 -9.59 -28.37 -14.00
C THR A 239 -9.56 -27.12 -14.88
N SER A 240 -10.70 -26.43 -14.96
CA SER A 240 -10.79 -25.11 -15.60
C SER A 240 -10.21 -24.04 -14.67
N PRO A 241 -9.58 -22.97 -15.21
CA PRO A 241 -8.83 -22.01 -14.42
C PRO A 241 -9.74 -20.94 -13.81
N ILE A 242 -9.56 -20.68 -12.52
CA ILE A 242 -10.15 -19.52 -11.83
C ILE A 242 -9.41 -18.27 -12.33
N LYS A 243 -10.18 -17.33 -12.90
CA LYS A 243 -9.69 -16.02 -13.37
C LYS A 243 -9.14 -15.21 -12.19
N ALA A 244 -7.90 -14.74 -12.34
CA ALA A 244 -7.26 -13.78 -11.45
C ALA A 244 -8.07 -12.47 -11.45
N LEU A 245 -8.54 -12.06 -10.26
CA LEU A 245 -9.20 -10.79 -10.03
C LEU A 245 -8.16 -9.81 -9.47
N THR A 246 -7.79 -8.82 -10.28
CA THR A 246 -6.89 -7.73 -9.90
C THR A 246 -7.59 -6.85 -8.87
N TRP A 247 -7.17 -6.90 -7.61
CA TRP A 247 -7.64 -6.02 -6.54
C TRP A 247 -6.72 -4.80 -6.44
N LEU A 248 -7.29 -3.61 -6.56
CA LEU A 248 -6.64 -2.33 -6.27
C LEU A 248 -6.74 -2.03 -4.75
N PRO A 249 -5.68 -1.56 -4.09
CA PRO A 249 -5.76 -1.09 -2.71
C PRO A 249 -6.47 0.28 -2.66
N SER A 250 -7.52 0.36 -1.85
CA SER A 250 -8.22 1.59 -1.50
C SER A 250 -7.39 2.44 -0.53
N SER A 251 -6.99 3.63 -0.96
CA SER A 251 -6.44 4.68 -0.10
C SER A 251 -7.59 5.48 0.56
N SER A 252 -7.82 5.26 1.85
CA SER A 252 -8.62 6.15 2.68
C SER A 252 -7.72 7.21 3.31
N SER A 253 -7.64 8.39 2.69
CA SER A 253 -7.09 9.58 3.34
C SER A 253 -8.22 10.52 3.71
N ASP A 254 -8.75 10.33 4.91
CA ASP A 254 -9.56 11.32 5.60
C ASP A 254 -8.67 11.86 6.73
N ARG A 255 -8.11 13.09 6.59
CA ARG A 255 -7.86 14.05 7.70
C ARG A 255 -7.57 15.44 7.16
N VAL A 256 -8.60 16.26 7.35
CA VAL A 256 -8.64 17.72 7.55
C VAL A 256 -7.42 18.23 8.32
N SER A 257 -6.70 19.19 7.72
CA SER A 257 -5.71 20.03 8.40
C SER A 257 -6.42 21.22 9.06
N HIS A 258 -6.48 21.18 10.39
CA HIS A 258 -6.84 22.34 11.20
C HIS A 258 -5.60 23.24 11.30
N ARG A 259 -5.63 24.41 10.66
CA ARG A 259 -4.63 25.47 10.85
C ARG A 259 -5.37 26.73 11.27
N GLU A 260 -5.22 27.10 12.53
CA GLU A 260 -5.67 28.39 13.05
C GLU A 260 -4.75 29.49 12.49
N ASN A 261 -5.35 30.55 11.93
CA ASN A 261 -4.71 31.85 11.88
C ASN A 261 -5.77 32.93 12.05
N THR A 262 -5.64 33.67 13.14
CA THR A 262 -6.34 34.92 13.42
C THR A 262 -5.81 36.00 12.47
N GLY A 263 -6.69 36.72 11.77
CA GLY A 263 -6.27 37.84 10.93
C GLY A 263 -7.31 38.27 9.92
N THR A 264 -8.17 39.19 10.34
CA THR A 264 -9.12 39.98 9.56
C THR A 264 -8.56 40.42 8.20
N ILE A 265 -9.25 40.11 7.10
CA ILE A 265 -9.05 40.79 5.81
C ILE A 265 -10.38 41.39 5.35
N SER A 266 -10.34 42.72 5.29
CA SER A 266 -11.35 43.61 4.75
C SER A 266 -11.31 43.60 3.22
N LEU A 267 -12.48 43.89 2.65
CA LEU A 267 -12.78 44.03 1.23
C LEU A 267 -11.94 45.13 0.54
N LEU A 268 -11.76 44.96 -0.78
CA LEU A 268 -11.55 45.97 -1.84
C LEU A 268 -10.17 46.14 -2.49
N ASP A 269 -10.29 46.12 -3.83
CA ASP A 269 -9.61 46.91 -4.86
C ASP A 269 -8.25 46.45 -5.38
N TYR A 270 -8.25 46.05 -6.67
CA TYR A 270 -7.05 46.04 -7.48
C TYR A 270 -7.39 46.59 -8.86
N SER A 271 -7.11 47.87 -9.03
CA SER A 271 -6.80 48.44 -10.34
C SER A 271 -5.38 49.01 -10.28
N GLN A 272 -4.69 48.87 -11.41
CA GLN A 272 -3.63 49.77 -11.88
C GLN A 272 -2.16 49.46 -11.53
N LEU A 273 -1.50 48.72 -12.41
CA LEU A 273 -0.18 49.05 -13.00
C LEU A 273 0.10 48.05 -14.14
N GLY A 274 0.44 48.39 -15.38
CA GLY A 274 1.05 49.60 -15.89
C GLY A 274 2.47 49.33 -16.42
N ARG A 275 2.55 48.85 -17.68
CA ARG A 275 3.65 48.98 -18.66
C ARG A 275 5.03 48.36 -18.36
N GLN A 276 5.49 47.52 -19.29
CA GLN A 276 6.70 47.80 -20.08
C GLN A 276 6.79 46.94 -21.37
N THR A 277 6.72 47.62 -22.51
CA THR A 277 7.47 47.44 -23.78
C THR A 277 7.83 46.03 -24.29
N LYS A 278 7.32 45.71 -25.49
CA LYS A 278 8.13 45.41 -26.70
C LYS A 278 7.20 45.31 -27.94
N ASP A 279 7.51 46.10 -28.96
CA ASP A 279 6.92 46.00 -30.31
C ASP A 279 7.64 44.91 -31.13
N ALA A 280 6.88 44.09 -31.86
CA ALA A 280 7.16 43.70 -33.26
C ALA A 280 6.10 42.68 -33.79
N GLU A 281 5.45 43.09 -34.89
CA GLU A 281 4.93 42.26 -36.00
C GLU A 281 3.65 41.41 -35.83
N MET A 282 2.53 42.08 -36.10
CA MET A 282 1.55 41.80 -37.17
C MET A 282 1.30 40.32 -37.55
N GLN A 283 0.17 39.78 -37.09
CA GLN A 283 -0.70 38.94 -37.93
C GLN A 283 -2.17 39.22 -37.61
N ILE A 284 -2.87 39.75 -38.61
CA ILE A 284 -4.29 40.09 -38.60
C ILE A 284 -5.09 38.80 -38.39
N ARG A 285 -5.87 38.74 -37.31
CA ARG A 285 -7.01 37.82 -37.14
C ARG A 285 -8.25 38.69 -36.96
N PRO A 286 -9.37 38.41 -37.64
CA PRO A 286 -10.48 39.34 -37.68
C PRO A 286 -11.00 39.59 -36.26
N GLU A 287 -11.11 40.85 -35.88
CA GLU A 287 -11.74 41.29 -34.64
C GLU A 287 -13.16 40.73 -34.61
N LYS A 288 -13.35 39.62 -33.88
CA LYS A 288 -14.68 39.19 -33.48
C LYS A 288 -15.16 40.21 -32.45
N LYS A 289 -16.40 40.65 -32.62
CA LYS A 289 -17.02 41.59 -31.68
C LYS A 289 -16.90 41.03 -30.26
N PRO A 290 -16.61 41.84 -29.24
CA PRO A 290 -16.39 41.37 -27.86
C PRO A 290 -17.58 40.56 -27.29
N ASP A 291 -18.76 40.71 -27.88
CA ASP A 291 -19.98 39.96 -27.57
C ASP A 291 -19.89 38.48 -27.98
N ASP A 292 -19.29 38.16 -29.14
CA ASP A 292 -19.14 36.79 -29.64
C ASP A 292 -18.12 35.98 -28.82
N GLU A 293 -17.09 36.63 -28.30
CA GLU A 293 -16.06 35.98 -27.46
C GLU A 293 -16.61 35.62 -26.07
N LEU A 294 -17.41 36.51 -25.48
CA LEU A 294 -18.07 36.27 -24.20
C LEU A 294 -19.10 35.15 -24.33
N GLU A 295 -19.89 35.13 -25.40
CA GLU A 295 -20.88 34.07 -25.64
C GLU A 295 -20.19 32.71 -25.89
N SER A 296 -19.05 32.70 -26.57
CA SER A 296 -18.24 31.48 -26.74
C SER A 296 -17.66 30.97 -25.41
N LEU A 297 -17.20 31.86 -24.53
CA LEU A 297 -16.69 31.49 -23.21
C LEU A 297 -17.81 30.94 -22.31
N VAL A 298 -18.99 31.56 -22.33
CA VAL A 298 -20.17 31.09 -21.59
C VAL A 298 -20.57 29.69 -22.07
N ARG A 299 -20.61 29.47 -23.39
CA ARG A 299 -20.89 28.14 -23.97
C ARG A 299 -19.87 27.09 -23.54
N PHE A 300 -18.58 27.43 -23.52
CA PHE A 300 -17.54 26.52 -23.05
C PHE A 300 -17.72 26.18 -21.56
N LYS A 301 -17.99 27.19 -20.72
CA LYS A 301 -18.22 26.98 -19.28
C LYS A 301 -19.49 26.19 -18.97
N GLN A 302 -20.55 26.36 -19.75
CA GLN A 302 -21.75 25.54 -19.65
C GLN A 302 -21.49 24.08 -20.04
N ALA A 303 -20.73 23.83 -21.11
CA ALA A 303 -20.33 22.49 -21.51
C ALA A 303 -19.45 21.81 -20.45
N GLU A 304 -18.47 22.56 -19.91
CA GLU A 304 -17.61 22.11 -18.81
C GLU A 304 -18.43 21.75 -17.55
N ALA A 305 -19.37 22.62 -17.15
CA ALA A 305 -20.25 22.36 -16.00
C ALA A 305 -21.13 21.11 -16.21
N LYS A 306 -21.67 20.92 -17.42
CA LYS A 306 -22.48 19.74 -17.76
C LYS A 306 -21.64 18.46 -17.67
N MET A 307 -20.41 18.48 -18.18
CA MET A 307 -19.50 17.34 -18.07
C MET A 307 -19.19 16.98 -16.61
N TYR A 308 -18.94 17.98 -15.74
CA TYR A 308 -18.72 17.73 -14.32
C TYR A 308 -19.96 17.16 -13.63
N GLN A 309 -21.15 17.65 -13.97
CA GLN A 309 -22.40 17.11 -13.43
C GLN A 309 -22.62 15.65 -13.84
N GLU A 310 -22.43 15.32 -15.12
CA GLU A 310 -22.55 13.93 -15.62
C GLU A 310 -21.55 13.00 -14.93
N ARG A 311 -20.31 13.47 -14.68
CA ARG A 311 -19.31 12.71 -13.92
C ARG A 311 -19.72 12.50 -12.47
N ALA A 312 -20.27 13.52 -11.81
CA ALA A 312 -20.78 13.40 -10.44
C ALA A 312 -21.96 12.42 -10.35
N ASP A 313 -22.87 12.45 -11.33
CA ASP A 313 -24.01 11.54 -11.42
C ASP A 313 -23.57 10.10 -11.68
N SER A 314 -22.57 9.90 -12.54
CA SER A 314 -21.98 8.58 -12.76
C SER A 314 -21.34 8.02 -11.49
N ALA A 315 -20.54 8.84 -10.78
CA ALA A 315 -19.91 8.45 -9.53
C ALA A 315 -20.93 8.09 -8.44
N ARG A 316 -22.04 8.85 -8.33
CA ARG A 316 -23.13 8.51 -7.41
C ARG A 316 -23.77 7.16 -7.72
N ARG A 317 -24.09 6.89 -8.99
CA ARG A 317 -24.67 5.61 -9.42
C ARG A 317 -23.75 4.44 -9.14
N GLU A 318 -22.45 4.61 -9.36
CA GLU A 318 -21.45 3.58 -9.09
C GLU A 318 -21.32 3.30 -7.58
N ALA A 319 -21.27 4.35 -6.76
CA ALA A 319 -21.26 4.23 -5.29
C ALA A 319 -22.52 3.52 -4.75
N GLU A 320 -23.70 3.84 -5.28
CA GLU A 320 -24.94 3.14 -4.94
C GLU A 320 -24.95 1.67 -5.41
N GLY A 321 -24.30 1.38 -6.54
CA GLY A 321 -24.06 0.01 -7.00
C GLY A 321 -23.20 -0.78 -6.03
N LEU A 322 -22.05 -0.23 -5.65
CA LEU A 322 -21.12 -0.83 -4.69
C LEU A 322 -21.78 -1.03 -3.31
N LYS A 323 -22.56 -0.04 -2.84
CA LYS A 323 -23.31 -0.16 -1.58
C LYS A 323 -24.29 -1.33 -1.60
N ARG A 324 -25.01 -1.54 -2.71
CA ARG A 324 -25.93 -2.68 -2.85
C ARG A 324 -25.19 -4.02 -2.83
N ILE A 325 -24.04 -4.10 -3.51
CA ILE A 325 -23.21 -5.31 -3.51
C ILE A 325 -22.69 -5.60 -2.10
N ALA A 326 -22.19 -4.59 -1.39
CA ALA A 326 -21.67 -4.73 -0.04
C ALA A 326 -22.75 -5.25 0.94
N VAL A 327 -23.97 -4.70 0.89
CA VAL A 327 -25.09 -5.17 1.71
C VAL A 327 -25.45 -6.61 1.38
N ALA A 328 -25.56 -6.96 0.10
CA ALA A 328 -25.88 -8.34 -0.31
C ALA A 328 -24.81 -9.34 0.15
N LYS A 329 -23.53 -8.96 0.06
CA LYS A 329 -22.42 -9.79 0.54
C LYS A 329 -22.43 -9.94 2.07
N ASN A 330 -22.76 -8.88 2.79
CA ASN A 330 -22.89 -8.95 4.24
C ASN A 330 -23.99 -9.92 4.66
N VAL A 331 -25.17 -9.86 4.03
CA VAL A 331 -26.27 -10.81 4.28
C VAL A 331 -25.83 -12.26 4.03
N GLN A 332 -25.14 -12.51 2.91
CA GLN A 332 -24.65 -13.84 2.57
C GLN A 332 -23.64 -14.38 3.61
N VAL A 333 -22.79 -13.50 4.15
CA VAL A 333 -21.82 -13.84 5.19
C VAL A 333 -22.52 -14.14 6.52
N GLU A 334 -23.49 -13.31 6.92
CA GLU A 334 -24.29 -13.53 8.13
C GLU A 334 -25.07 -14.85 8.08
N GLU A 335 -25.71 -15.16 6.94
CA GLU A 335 -26.39 -16.44 6.74
C GLU A 335 -25.44 -17.65 6.84
N TYR A 336 -24.24 -17.53 6.27
CA TYR A 336 -23.22 -18.57 6.36
C TYR A 336 -22.77 -18.81 7.81
N TYR A 337 -22.50 -17.74 8.56
CA TYR A 337 -22.09 -17.86 9.97
C TYR A 337 -23.22 -18.38 10.84
N ALA A 338 -24.46 -17.90 10.65
CA ALA A 338 -25.63 -18.40 11.36
C ALA A 338 -25.82 -19.92 11.13
N SER A 339 -25.68 -20.38 9.88
CA SER A 339 -25.74 -21.81 9.54
C SER A 339 -24.61 -22.61 10.22
N ARG A 340 -23.40 -22.08 10.24
CA ARG A 340 -22.23 -22.74 10.84
C ARG A 340 -22.35 -22.82 12.37
N ILE A 341 -22.87 -21.78 13.02
CA ILE A 341 -23.14 -21.76 14.46
C ILE A 341 -24.25 -22.76 14.82
N ALA A 342 -25.33 -22.81 14.04
CA ALA A 342 -26.42 -23.77 14.28
C ALA A 342 -25.93 -25.22 14.25
N LYS A 343 -25.01 -25.56 13.33
CA LYS A 343 -24.39 -26.90 13.24
C LYS A 343 -23.56 -27.29 14.46
N LEU A 344 -23.07 -26.33 15.24
CA LEU A 344 -22.27 -26.62 16.44
C LEU A 344 -23.14 -27.09 17.61
N GLN A 345 -24.47 -26.98 17.54
CA GLN A 345 -25.43 -27.43 18.57
C GLN A 345 -24.98 -27.08 20.00
N LEU A 346 -24.48 -25.85 20.19
CA LEU A 346 -23.82 -25.45 21.44
C LEU A 346 -24.73 -25.57 22.66
N SER A 347 -26.03 -25.27 22.52
CA SER A 347 -27.01 -25.42 23.58
C SER A 347 -27.13 -26.87 24.07
N GLU A 348 -27.13 -27.85 23.15
CA GLU A 348 -27.17 -29.27 23.50
C GLU A 348 -25.86 -29.73 24.16
N ALA A 349 -24.72 -29.18 23.72
CA ALA A 349 -23.43 -29.46 24.33
C ALA A 349 -23.33 -28.89 25.77
N GLU A 350 -23.84 -27.67 25.99
CA GLU A 350 -23.90 -27.04 27.31
C GLU A 350 -24.85 -27.76 28.26
N GLU A 351 -26.01 -28.22 27.77
CA GLU A 351 -26.94 -29.01 28.55
C GLU A 351 -26.34 -30.37 28.95
N ARG A 352 -25.63 -31.04 28.03
CA ARG A 352 -24.88 -32.27 28.34
C ARG A 352 -23.79 -32.02 29.39
N ARG A 353 -23.07 -30.91 29.30
CA ARG A 353 -22.05 -30.53 30.31
C ARG A 353 -22.70 -30.31 31.68
N ARG A 354 -23.84 -29.65 31.73
CA ARG A 354 -24.58 -29.35 32.98
C ARG A 354 -25.05 -30.64 33.66
N LYS A 355 -25.67 -31.56 32.92
CA LYS A 355 -26.10 -32.85 33.46
C LYS A 355 -24.96 -33.66 34.06
N LYS A 356 -23.82 -33.75 33.34
CA LYS A 356 -22.62 -34.43 33.88
C LYS A 356 -22.09 -33.79 35.16
N TYR A 357 -22.18 -32.47 35.27
CA TYR A 357 -21.76 -31.76 36.47
C TYR A 357 -22.69 -32.06 37.66
N GLU A 358 -24.00 -32.12 37.45
CA GLU A 358 -24.98 -32.51 38.47
C GLU A 358 -24.78 -33.97 38.92
N GLU A 359 -24.54 -34.89 37.98
CA GLU A 359 -24.20 -36.29 38.27
C GLU A 359 -22.94 -36.39 39.14
N LEU A 360 -21.89 -35.65 38.79
CA LEU A 360 -20.65 -35.59 39.57
C LEU A 360 -20.91 -35.11 41.00
N GLN A 361 -21.69 -34.05 41.17
CA GLN A 361 -22.05 -33.53 42.51
C GLN A 361 -22.86 -34.54 43.34
N VAL A 362 -23.69 -35.36 42.72
CA VAL A 362 -24.41 -36.45 43.43
C VAL A 362 -23.42 -37.52 43.89
N ILE A 363 -22.48 -37.92 43.03
CA ILE A 363 -21.46 -38.92 43.37
C ILE A 363 -20.53 -38.41 44.47
N GLU A 364 -20.08 -37.16 44.39
CA GLU A 364 -19.23 -36.54 45.43
C GLU A 364 -19.95 -36.50 46.79
N ARG A 365 -21.23 -36.13 46.81
CA ARG A 365 -22.03 -36.14 48.04
C ARG A 365 -22.20 -37.55 48.60
N ALA A 366 -22.45 -38.54 47.75
CA ALA A 366 -22.56 -39.94 48.17
C ALA A 366 -21.22 -40.48 48.71
N HIS A 367 -20.11 -40.12 48.08
CA HIS A 367 -18.76 -40.47 48.52
C HIS A 367 -18.46 -39.84 49.90
N LEU A 368 -18.74 -38.55 50.09
CA LEU A 368 -18.58 -37.89 51.39
C LEU A 368 -19.45 -38.53 52.48
N GLN A 369 -20.65 -39.00 52.17
CA GLN A 369 -21.50 -39.71 53.15
C GLN A 369 -21.00 -41.11 53.48
N TYR A 370 -20.35 -41.80 52.53
CA TYR A 370 -19.73 -43.10 52.75
C TYR A 370 -18.51 -43.01 53.69
N PHE A 371 -17.67 -41.99 53.54
CA PHE A 371 -16.48 -41.76 54.38
C PHE A 371 -16.78 -41.10 55.75
N ASN A 372 -17.99 -40.56 55.94
CA ASN A 372 -18.43 -39.98 57.20
C ASN A 372 -19.29 -40.96 58.05
N LYS A 373 -19.34 -42.24 57.66
CA LYS A 373 -19.78 -43.37 58.49
C LYS A 373 -18.55 -44.15 58.94
#